data_AF-A0A1L9TYH4-F1
#
_entry.id   AF-A0A1L9TYH4-F1
#
_cell.length_a   1.000
_cell.length_b   1.000
_cell.length_c   1.000
_cell.angle_alpha   90.00
_cell.angle_beta   90.00
_cell.angle_gamma   90.00
#
_symmetry.space_group_name_H-M   'P 1'
#
loop_
_entity.id
_entity.type
_entity.pdbx_description
1 polymer ?
#
loop_
_entity_poly.entity_id
_entity_poly.type
_entity_poly.pdbx_seq_one_letter_code
_entity_poly.pdbx_strand_id
1 'polypeptide(L)'
;MGLIRTIALVILGFSSFVFVVLFGRLPFFRKTPIGFVYRLVWIHVPNGISYLDSRLFGGRVLRFWNRAGSYVLYENHPLVLVFFTIMLAGGELIFIPSAWPRVSVIHRLCIPVAVGFPYYFLYASVVTKSFITADNHAEEMGRYPYDEVIFHPGHTCETCLFLKPARSKHCSFCKGCVSRQDHHCVWLTNCVGLNNYRYFLSLLLSLSVMLTYGALLGYSLLSQTLDDLVPPNSPARARKQSWPTFFNICAGIIAYDTRIGAVTMLMFMTAPLAAAFLVYHTYLIWAGMTTNESAKWSDWKDDVADGMAFKFIDGHKRSDSPLLDSPEAEISWPVSSDQVLVLTGGEPPKEGHSVHKSSNDIMQPHDPNAAVDQRFVQVKSMKEIDNIYDLGFWNNLCHVFEARSAQKSHRR
;
A
#
# COMPACT_ATOMS: atom_id res chain seq x y z
N MET A 1 10.53 32.59 -27.86
CA MET A 1 9.66 31.50 -28.39
C MET A 1 10.35 30.14 -28.51
N GLY A 2 11.68 30.05 -28.63
CA GLY A 2 12.38 28.75 -28.73
C GLY A 2 12.28 27.84 -27.50
N LEU A 3 12.55 28.38 -26.29
CA LEU A 3 12.58 27.57 -25.06
C LEU A 3 11.23 26.93 -24.71
N ILE A 4 10.13 27.69 -24.79
CA ILE A 4 8.78 27.17 -24.50
C ILE A 4 8.40 26.08 -25.51
N ARG A 5 8.71 26.28 -26.80
CA ARG A 5 8.50 25.26 -27.83
C ARG A 5 9.33 24.01 -27.55
N THR A 6 10.59 24.15 -27.16
CA THR A 6 11.46 23.02 -26.80
C THR A 6 10.91 22.26 -25.59
N ILE A 7 10.53 22.95 -24.52
CA ILE A 7 9.94 22.33 -23.33
C ILE A 7 8.64 21.60 -23.68
N ALA A 8 7.76 22.24 -24.46
CA ALA A 8 6.51 21.63 -24.89
C ALA A 8 6.75 20.38 -25.75
N LEU A 9 7.71 20.43 -26.68
CA LEU A 9 8.06 19.27 -27.51
C LEU A 9 8.67 18.13 -26.69
N VAL A 10 9.50 18.43 -25.68
CA VAL A 10 10.05 17.41 -24.78
C VAL A 10 8.95 16.77 -23.95
N ILE A 11 8.06 17.57 -23.35
CA ILE A 11 6.93 17.06 -22.56
C ILE A 11 5.99 16.23 -23.44
N LEU A 12 5.64 16.70 -24.63
CA LEU A 12 4.77 15.97 -25.56
C LEU A 12 5.45 14.69 -26.06
N GLY A 13 6.73 14.74 -26.38
CA GLY A 13 7.50 13.57 -26.81
C GLY A 13 7.57 12.51 -25.72
N PHE A 14 7.94 12.90 -24.49
CA PHE A 14 8.00 11.99 -23.36
C PHE A 14 6.62 11.44 -23.00
N SER A 15 5.60 12.30 -22.92
CA SER A 15 4.21 11.88 -22.65
C SER A 15 3.69 10.93 -23.72
N SER A 16 3.98 11.19 -25.00
CA SER A 16 3.59 10.31 -26.11
C SER A 16 4.31 8.96 -26.03
N PHE A 17 5.60 8.96 -25.69
CA PHE A 17 6.37 7.73 -25.49
C PHE A 17 5.79 6.89 -24.35
N VAL A 18 5.56 7.50 -23.18
CA VAL A 18 4.95 6.85 -22.02
C VAL A 18 3.56 6.30 -22.38
N PHE A 19 2.74 7.08 -23.09
CA PHE A 19 1.44 6.64 -23.56
C PHE A 19 1.53 5.39 -24.46
N VAL A 20 2.43 5.40 -25.44
CA VAL A 20 2.66 4.23 -26.32
C VAL A 20 3.12 3.02 -25.51
N VAL A 21 4.04 3.20 -24.58
CA VAL A 21 4.58 2.12 -23.75
C VAL A 21 3.50 1.47 -22.88
N LEU A 22 2.60 2.27 -22.29
CA LEU A 22 1.55 1.80 -21.39
C LEU A 22 0.31 1.27 -22.12
N PHE A 23 -0.16 2.01 -23.13
CA PHE A 23 -1.46 1.76 -23.78
C PHE A 23 -1.36 1.19 -25.19
N GLY A 24 -0.17 1.18 -25.81
CA GLY A 24 0.02 0.73 -27.19
C GLY A 24 -0.30 -0.76 -27.42
N ARG A 25 -0.43 -1.56 -26.36
CA ARG A 25 -0.87 -2.97 -26.42
C ARG A 25 -2.38 -3.14 -26.66
N LEU A 26 -3.19 -2.10 -26.49
CA LEU A 26 -4.64 -2.21 -26.58
C LEU A 26 -5.08 -2.58 -28.01
N PRO A 27 -6.14 -3.41 -28.17
CA PRO A 27 -6.60 -3.88 -29.49
C PRO A 27 -6.88 -2.76 -30.49
N PHE A 28 -7.39 -1.63 -30.00
CA PHE A 28 -7.69 -0.43 -30.80
C PHE A 28 -6.48 0.09 -31.57
N PHE A 29 -5.26 0.01 -31.02
CA PHE A 29 -4.04 0.53 -31.64
C PHE A 29 -3.29 -0.49 -32.50
N ARG A 30 -3.77 -1.74 -32.62
CA ARG A 30 -3.02 -2.84 -33.24
C ARG A 30 -2.50 -2.51 -34.66
N LYS A 31 -3.29 -1.78 -35.46
CA LYS A 31 -2.95 -1.39 -36.84
C LYS A 31 -2.55 0.08 -37.00
N THR A 32 -2.23 0.78 -35.91
CA THR A 32 -1.85 2.20 -35.95
C THR A 32 -0.34 2.37 -35.76
N PRO A 33 0.21 3.57 -36.03
CA PRO A 33 1.61 3.89 -35.70
C PRO A 33 1.94 3.66 -34.22
N ILE A 34 0.98 3.89 -33.31
CA ILE A 34 1.13 3.61 -31.87
C ILE A 34 1.40 2.12 -31.63
N GLY A 35 0.60 1.24 -32.23
CA GLY A 35 0.82 -0.20 -32.12
C GLY A 35 2.12 -0.66 -32.78
N PHE A 36 2.55 -0.01 -33.87
CA PHE A 36 3.86 -0.27 -34.48
C PHE A 36 5.01 0.10 -33.54
N VAL A 37 5.02 1.32 -32.98
CA VAL A 37 6.06 1.77 -32.03
C VAL A 37 6.06 0.91 -30.78
N TYR A 38 4.89 0.52 -30.25
CA TYR A 38 4.79 -0.43 -29.15
C TYR A 38 5.49 -1.76 -29.47
N ARG A 39 5.20 -2.37 -30.63
CA ARG A 39 5.87 -3.62 -31.06
C ARG A 39 7.37 -3.41 -31.29
N LEU A 40 7.77 -2.27 -31.83
CA LEU A 40 9.17 -1.92 -31.99
C LEU A 40 9.88 -1.93 -30.62
N VAL A 41 9.34 -1.24 -29.63
CA VAL A 41 9.93 -1.09 -28.28
C VAL A 41 9.89 -2.39 -27.48
N TRP A 42 8.78 -3.14 -27.51
CA TRP A 42 8.58 -4.28 -26.62
C TRP A 42 8.86 -5.65 -27.24
N ILE A 43 8.95 -5.74 -28.57
CA ILE A 43 9.20 -7.01 -29.27
C ILE A 43 10.50 -6.91 -30.06
N HIS A 44 10.59 -5.99 -31.02
CA HIS A 44 11.70 -5.99 -31.97
C HIS A 44 13.02 -5.52 -31.34
N VAL A 45 13.01 -4.48 -30.50
CA VAL A 45 14.21 -4.00 -29.80
C VAL A 45 14.76 -5.06 -28.82
N PRO A 46 13.97 -5.66 -27.91
CA PRO A 46 14.45 -6.74 -27.05
C PRO A 46 14.97 -7.95 -27.82
N ASN A 47 14.29 -8.36 -28.91
CA ASN A 47 14.74 -9.45 -29.77
C ASN A 47 16.07 -9.11 -30.48
N GLY A 48 16.24 -7.87 -30.94
CA GLY A 48 17.49 -7.38 -31.52
C GLY A 48 18.63 -7.38 -30.51
N ILE A 49 18.38 -6.91 -29.28
CA ILE A 49 19.36 -6.95 -28.19
C ILE A 49 19.74 -8.40 -27.85
N SER A 50 18.75 -9.30 -27.77
CA SER A 50 18.96 -10.73 -27.51
C SER A 50 19.81 -11.40 -28.62
N TYR A 51 19.52 -11.07 -29.88
CA TYR A 51 20.30 -11.56 -31.02
C TYR A 51 21.75 -11.06 -30.96
N LEU A 52 21.98 -9.78 -30.69
CA LEU A 52 23.33 -9.22 -30.55
C LEU A 52 24.08 -9.81 -29.36
N ASP A 53 23.43 -9.97 -28.21
CA ASP A 53 24.03 -10.59 -27.02
C ASP A 53 24.39 -12.07 -27.25
N SER A 54 23.51 -12.82 -27.92
CA SER A 54 23.80 -14.22 -28.28
C SER A 54 25.01 -14.33 -29.21
N ARG A 55 25.18 -13.39 -30.14
CA ARG A 55 26.27 -13.39 -31.12
C ARG A 55 27.59 -12.86 -30.58
N LEU A 56 27.57 -11.82 -29.75
CA LEU A 56 28.78 -11.14 -29.27
C LEU A 56 29.24 -11.65 -27.90
N PHE A 57 28.33 -12.04 -27.02
CA PHE A 57 28.64 -12.38 -25.62
C PHE A 57 28.03 -13.73 -25.17
N GLY A 58 27.50 -14.53 -26.10
CA GLY A 58 26.93 -15.86 -25.80
C GLY A 58 25.70 -15.80 -24.89
N GLY A 59 24.90 -14.74 -25.00
CA GLY A 59 23.65 -14.59 -24.24
C GLY A 59 23.85 -14.28 -22.76
N ARG A 60 25.05 -13.84 -22.35
CA ARG A 60 25.38 -13.62 -20.93
C ARG A 60 24.82 -12.29 -20.43
N VAL A 61 24.78 -11.25 -21.26
CA VAL A 61 24.34 -9.91 -20.85
C VAL A 61 22.84 -9.91 -20.55
N LEU A 62 22.03 -10.51 -21.41
CA LEU A 62 20.58 -10.59 -21.24
C LEU A 62 20.22 -11.51 -20.07
N ARG A 63 20.96 -12.62 -19.88
CA ARG A 63 20.79 -13.49 -18.69
C ARG A 63 21.12 -12.75 -17.39
N PHE A 64 22.21 -11.99 -17.37
CA PHE A 64 22.57 -11.16 -16.22
C PHE A 64 21.50 -10.09 -15.97
N TRP A 65 21.07 -9.38 -17.02
CA TRP A 65 20.05 -8.34 -16.92
C TRP A 65 18.71 -8.88 -16.44
N ASN A 66 18.26 -10.03 -16.96
CA ASN A 66 17.03 -10.68 -16.52
C ASN A 66 17.16 -11.15 -15.06
N ARG A 67 18.29 -11.74 -14.67
CA ARG A 67 18.51 -12.14 -13.27
C ARG A 67 18.55 -10.94 -12.33
N ALA A 68 19.25 -9.88 -12.70
CA ALA A 68 19.32 -8.64 -11.92
C ALA A 68 17.94 -7.96 -11.84
N GLY A 69 17.23 -7.88 -12.96
CA GLY A 69 15.87 -7.35 -13.02
C GLY A 69 14.90 -8.17 -12.17
N SER A 70 14.98 -9.51 -12.22
CA SER A 70 14.16 -10.38 -11.38
C SER A 70 14.49 -10.23 -9.89
N TYR A 71 15.76 -10.12 -9.53
CA TYR A 71 16.19 -9.86 -8.17
C TYR A 71 15.68 -8.50 -7.64
N VAL A 72 15.72 -7.46 -8.48
CA VAL A 72 15.27 -6.11 -8.11
C VAL A 72 13.75 -5.97 -8.10
N LEU A 73 13.00 -6.71 -8.93
CA LEU A 73 11.55 -6.52 -9.07
C LEU A 73 10.70 -7.57 -8.37
N TYR A 74 11.24 -8.79 -8.15
CA TYR A 74 10.45 -9.94 -7.67
C TYR A 74 11.05 -10.64 -6.43
N GLU A 75 12.20 -10.19 -5.94
CA GLU A 75 12.81 -10.70 -4.72
C GLU A 75 12.90 -9.62 -3.64
N ASN A 76 13.10 -10.05 -2.39
CA ASN A 76 13.21 -9.16 -1.26
C ASN A 76 14.68 -8.71 -1.12
N HIS A 77 14.98 -7.47 -1.51
CA HIS A 77 16.36 -6.96 -1.55
C HIS A 77 16.50 -5.59 -0.85
N PRO A 78 17.66 -5.28 -0.25
CA PRO A 78 17.80 -4.10 0.61
C PRO A 78 18.00 -2.76 -0.12
N LEU A 79 18.13 -2.75 -1.44
CA LEU A 79 18.52 -1.55 -2.19
C LEU A 79 17.56 -0.37 -1.96
N VAL A 80 16.25 -0.60 -1.90
CA VAL A 80 15.26 0.47 -1.68
C VAL A 80 15.35 1.00 -0.26
N LEU A 81 15.51 0.14 0.75
CA LEU A 81 15.71 0.53 2.14
C LEU A 81 17.04 1.29 2.34
N VAL A 82 18.12 0.83 1.71
CA VAL A 82 19.42 1.51 1.73
C VAL A 82 19.31 2.89 1.08
N PHE A 83 18.70 2.97 -0.10
CA PHE A 83 18.44 4.24 -0.77
C PHE A 83 17.63 5.20 0.11
N PHE A 84 16.54 4.73 0.71
CA PHE A 84 15.71 5.53 1.61
C PHE A 84 16.49 6.03 2.83
N THR A 85 17.29 5.16 3.46
CA THR A 85 18.11 5.51 4.62
C THR A 85 19.21 6.51 4.27
N ILE A 86 19.85 6.36 3.10
CA ILE A 86 20.85 7.31 2.58
C ILE A 86 20.19 8.66 2.29
N MET A 87 19.00 8.67 1.69
CA MET A 87 18.28 9.92 1.40
C MET A 87 17.92 10.66 2.69
N LEU A 88 17.42 9.94 3.70
CA LEU A 88 17.09 10.48 5.01
C LEU A 88 18.32 11.06 5.72
N ALA A 89 19.35 10.24 5.91
CA ALA A 89 20.59 10.64 6.59
C ALA A 89 21.35 11.73 5.82
N GLY A 90 21.38 11.65 4.49
CA GLY A 90 22.03 12.64 3.63
C GLY A 90 21.36 14.01 3.74
N GLY A 91 20.03 14.06 3.75
CA GLY A 91 19.29 15.31 3.97
C GLY A 91 19.60 15.93 5.33
N GLU A 92 19.62 15.13 6.38
CA GLU A 92 19.94 15.57 7.75
C GLU A 92 21.38 16.06 7.90
N LEU A 93 22.35 15.33 7.35
CA LEU A 93 23.77 15.69 7.38
C LEU A 93 24.07 16.98 6.62
N ILE A 94 23.28 17.30 5.59
CA ILE A 94 23.39 18.56 4.85
C ILE A 94 22.67 19.70 5.59
N PHE A 95 21.44 19.46 6.05
CA PHE A 95 20.57 20.50 6.61
C PHE A 95 20.95 20.90 8.04
N ILE A 96 21.15 19.93 8.94
CA ILE A 96 21.31 20.19 10.38
C ILE A 96 22.55 21.04 10.67
N PRO A 97 23.76 20.75 10.15
CA PRO A 97 24.94 21.58 10.42
C PRO A 97 24.79 23.00 9.90
N SER A 98 24.12 23.18 8.75
CA SER A 98 23.84 24.50 8.17
C SER A 98 22.76 25.27 8.94
N ALA A 99 21.78 24.58 9.52
CA ALA A 99 20.72 25.17 10.32
C ALA A 99 21.17 25.49 11.75
N TRP A 100 22.03 24.65 12.35
CA TRP A 100 22.41 24.70 13.77
C TRP A 100 22.79 26.09 14.33
N PRO A 101 23.63 26.91 13.66
CA PRO A 101 23.99 28.22 14.18
C PRO A 101 22.83 29.24 14.15
N ARG A 102 21.79 29.01 13.35
CA ARG A 102 20.70 29.96 13.07
C ARG A 102 19.41 29.65 13.82
N VAL A 103 19.32 28.49 14.46
CA VAL A 103 18.12 28.04 15.15
C VAL A 103 18.19 28.29 16.65
N SER A 104 17.04 28.55 17.27
CA SER A 104 16.90 28.77 18.70
C SER A 104 17.23 27.52 19.53
N VAL A 105 17.45 27.69 20.84
CA VAL A 105 17.70 26.57 21.76
C VAL A 105 16.56 25.55 21.74
N ILE A 106 15.30 26.00 21.61
CA ILE A 106 14.13 25.12 21.52
C ILE A 106 14.27 24.18 20.31
N HIS A 107 14.60 24.71 19.14
CA HIS A 107 14.81 23.89 17.95
C HIS A 107 16.00 22.93 18.09
N ARG A 108 17.08 23.34 18.77
CA ARG A 108 18.22 22.44 19.07
C ARG A 108 17.83 21.26 19.94
N LEU A 109 16.82 21.41 20.81
CA LEU A 109 16.25 20.33 21.61
C LEU A 109 15.25 19.47 20.80
N CYS A 110 14.44 20.08 19.93
CA CYS A 110 13.44 19.37 19.14
C CYS A 110 14.05 18.55 17.98
N ILE A 111 15.11 19.04 17.33
CA ILE A 111 15.70 18.41 16.14
C ILE A 111 16.13 16.95 16.42
N PRO A 112 16.90 16.63 17.48
CA PRO A 112 17.29 15.24 17.76
C PRO A 112 16.10 14.30 17.94
N VAL A 113 15.00 14.78 18.55
CA VAL A 113 13.79 13.99 18.76
C VAL A 113 13.06 13.74 17.44
N ALA A 114 12.88 14.79 16.63
CA ALA A 114 12.22 14.70 15.33
C ALA A 114 12.97 13.76 14.37
N VAL A 115 14.29 13.76 14.43
CA VAL A 115 15.16 12.90 13.61
C VAL A 115 15.23 11.47 14.15
N GLY A 116 15.32 11.29 15.47
CA GLY A 116 15.52 9.97 16.08
C GLY A 116 14.34 9.01 15.91
N PHE A 117 13.10 9.52 16.00
CA PHE A 117 11.90 8.66 15.94
C PHE A 117 11.73 7.91 14.61
N PRO A 118 11.86 8.55 13.43
CA PRO A 118 11.82 7.85 12.15
C PRO A 118 12.79 6.67 12.07
N TYR A 119 14.05 6.81 12.51
CA TYR A 119 15.01 5.69 12.50
C TYR A 119 14.61 4.57 13.45
N TYR A 120 14.16 4.90 14.66
CA TYR A 120 13.71 3.90 15.62
C TYR A 120 12.53 3.09 15.08
N PHE A 121 11.51 3.76 14.55
CA PHE A 121 10.32 3.09 14.01
C PHE A 121 10.60 2.39 12.68
N LEU A 122 11.53 2.90 11.86
CA LEU A 122 12.02 2.21 10.67
C LEU A 122 12.65 0.87 11.07
N TYR A 123 13.61 0.90 12.00
CA TYR A 123 14.25 -0.29 12.53
C TYR A 123 13.22 -1.27 13.11
N ALA A 124 12.34 -0.81 14.00
CA ALA A 124 11.31 -1.65 14.61
C ALA A 124 10.37 -2.30 13.58
N SER A 125 10.02 -1.58 12.51
CA SER A 125 9.17 -2.10 11.41
C SER A 125 9.89 -3.14 10.55
N VAL A 126 11.21 -2.98 10.35
CA VAL A 126 12.06 -3.92 9.59
C VAL A 126 12.30 -5.21 10.36
N VAL A 127 12.66 -5.12 11.65
CA VAL A 127 13.07 -6.30 12.43
C VAL A 127 11.89 -7.09 13.00
N THR A 128 10.76 -6.43 13.28
CA THR A 128 9.57 -7.13 13.78
C THR A 128 8.87 -7.85 12.63
N LYS A 129 8.76 -9.17 12.73
CA LYS A 129 8.13 -10.03 11.72
C LYS A 129 6.75 -10.50 12.18
N SER A 130 5.87 -10.71 11.20
CA SER A 130 4.51 -11.22 11.41
C SER A 130 4.30 -12.57 10.72
N PHE A 131 5.36 -13.39 10.62
CA PHE A 131 5.30 -14.68 9.94
C PHE A 131 4.55 -15.72 10.76
N ILE A 132 3.79 -16.55 10.05
CA ILE A 132 3.16 -17.75 10.58
C ILE A 132 4.14 -18.90 10.36
N THR A 133 4.43 -19.59 11.44
CA THR A 133 5.36 -20.70 11.57
C THR A 133 4.62 -21.90 12.16
N ALA A 134 5.23 -23.09 12.15
CA ALA A 134 4.62 -24.25 12.79
C ALA A 134 4.33 -24.01 14.28
N ASP A 135 5.19 -23.27 14.98
CA ASP A 135 5.11 -23.05 16.43
C ASP A 135 3.94 -22.15 16.85
N ASN A 136 3.59 -21.15 16.03
CA ASN A 136 2.49 -20.22 16.32
C ASN A 136 1.23 -20.47 15.48
N HIS A 137 1.22 -21.45 14.56
CA HIS A 137 0.11 -21.71 13.66
C HIS A 137 -1.21 -21.93 14.40
N ALA A 138 -1.20 -22.73 15.46
CA ALA A 138 -2.40 -23.01 16.27
C ALA A 138 -2.97 -21.74 16.94
N GLU A 139 -2.11 -20.87 17.46
CA GLU A 139 -2.54 -19.58 18.02
C GLU A 139 -3.15 -18.68 16.95
N GLU A 140 -2.51 -18.61 15.77
CA GLU A 140 -3.00 -17.79 14.66
C GLU A 140 -4.34 -18.28 14.11
N MET A 141 -4.58 -19.59 14.12
CA MET A 141 -5.88 -20.17 13.73
C MET A 141 -7.04 -19.73 14.63
N GLY A 142 -6.79 -19.50 15.93
CA GLY A 142 -7.80 -19.02 16.89
C GLY A 142 -7.91 -17.49 16.98
N ARG A 143 -7.10 -16.75 16.20
CA ARG A 143 -7.00 -15.29 16.34
C ARG A 143 -8.16 -14.53 15.71
N TYR A 144 -8.59 -14.96 14.53
CA TYR A 144 -9.67 -14.32 13.78
C TYR A 144 -10.62 -15.40 13.26
N PRO A 145 -11.95 -15.22 13.39
CA PRO A 145 -12.91 -16.09 12.75
C PRO A 145 -12.81 -15.93 11.23
N TYR A 146 -13.14 -16.99 10.50
CA TYR A 146 -13.49 -16.87 9.08
C TYR A 146 -14.82 -16.11 8.98
N ASP A 147 -14.88 -15.14 8.08
CA ASP A 147 -16.08 -14.31 7.88
C ASP A 147 -17.03 -14.90 6.84
N GLU A 148 -16.60 -15.93 6.11
CA GLU A 148 -17.34 -16.54 4.99
C GLU A 148 -17.72 -15.54 3.88
N VAL A 149 -17.02 -14.41 3.82
CA VAL A 149 -17.19 -13.36 2.81
C VAL A 149 -15.89 -13.10 2.05
N ILE A 150 -14.81 -12.92 2.80
CA ILE A 150 -13.47 -12.64 2.26
C ILE A 150 -12.51 -13.79 2.58
N PHE A 151 -12.77 -14.49 3.68
CA PHE A 151 -11.96 -15.57 4.22
C PHE A 151 -12.88 -16.74 4.58
N HIS A 152 -12.72 -17.82 3.82
CA HIS A 152 -13.37 -19.10 4.06
C HIS A 152 -12.40 -20.11 4.71
N PRO A 153 -12.90 -21.10 5.44
CA PRO A 153 -12.12 -22.22 5.96
C PRO A 153 -11.65 -23.14 4.82
N GLY A 154 -10.77 -24.10 5.16
CA GLY A 154 -10.29 -25.15 4.25
C GLY A 154 -9.17 -24.74 3.28
N HIS A 155 -8.85 -23.44 3.16
CA HIS A 155 -7.80 -22.98 2.24
C HIS A 155 -6.39 -23.24 2.78
N THR A 156 -5.66 -24.17 2.17
CA THR A 156 -4.25 -24.45 2.51
C THR A 156 -3.30 -23.59 1.69
N CYS A 157 -2.20 -23.12 2.29
CA CYS A 157 -1.13 -22.49 1.53
C CYS A 157 -0.30 -23.56 0.82
N GLU A 158 -0.26 -23.55 -0.50
CA GLU A 158 0.51 -24.52 -1.30
C GLU A 158 2.02 -24.45 -1.05
N THR A 159 2.55 -23.28 -0.70
CA THR A 159 3.98 -23.10 -0.42
C THR A 159 4.35 -23.46 1.02
N CYS A 160 3.53 -23.05 1.99
CA CYS A 160 3.83 -23.22 3.42
C CYS A 160 3.24 -24.52 4.02
N LEU A 161 2.35 -25.19 3.27
CA LEU A 161 1.78 -26.51 3.59
C LEU A 161 1.00 -26.57 4.91
N PHE A 162 0.28 -25.49 5.25
CA PHE A 162 -0.65 -25.46 6.37
C PHE A 162 -1.94 -24.71 6.02
N LEU A 163 -3.00 -24.99 6.78
CA LEU A 163 -4.29 -24.32 6.68
C LEU A 163 -4.15 -22.82 6.97
N LYS A 164 -4.58 -21.94 6.06
CA LYS A 164 -4.38 -20.49 6.20
C LYS A 164 -5.33 -19.91 7.25
N PRO A 165 -4.81 -19.29 8.33
CA PRO A 165 -5.67 -18.52 9.24
C PRO A 165 -6.39 -17.38 8.52
N ALA A 166 -7.55 -16.96 9.03
CA ALA A 166 -8.25 -15.80 8.52
C ALA A 166 -7.36 -14.55 8.57
N ARG A 167 -7.54 -13.64 7.60
CA ARG A 167 -6.70 -12.44 7.40
C ARG A 167 -5.21 -12.69 7.11
N SER A 168 -4.79 -13.94 6.91
CA SER A 168 -3.42 -14.26 6.50
C SER A 168 -3.26 -14.31 4.97
N LYS A 169 -2.04 -14.03 4.49
CA LYS A 169 -1.70 -14.19 3.07
C LYS A 169 -0.23 -14.59 2.90
N HIS A 170 0.03 -15.44 1.91
CA HIS A 170 1.39 -15.80 1.51
C HIS A 170 2.00 -14.65 0.72
N CYS A 171 3.15 -14.15 1.19
CA CYS A 171 3.91 -13.15 0.47
C CYS A 171 5.04 -13.82 -0.32
N SER A 172 4.99 -13.73 -1.64
CA SER A 172 6.01 -14.30 -2.54
C SER A 172 7.39 -13.64 -2.41
N PHE A 173 7.46 -12.39 -1.94
CA PHE A 173 8.73 -11.70 -1.66
C PHE A 173 9.34 -12.21 -0.36
N CYS A 174 8.54 -12.29 0.72
CA CYS A 174 9.01 -12.77 2.01
C CYS A 174 9.13 -14.29 2.12
N LYS A 175 8.58 -15.05 1.16
CA LYS A 175 8.54 -16.52 1.14
C LYS A 175 7.86 -17.15 2.36
N GLY A 176 6.81 -16.50 2.85
CA GLY A 176 6.10 -16.95 4.04
C GLY A 176 4.69 -16.38 4.13
N CYS A 177 3.81 -17.10 4.83
CA CYS A 177 2.51 -16.60 5.23
C CYS A 177 2.66 -15.58 6.36
N VAL A 178 1.95 -14.46 6.22
CA VAL A 178 1.98 -13.34 7.15
C VAL A 178 0.62 -13.21 7.81
N SER A 179 0.59 -13.16 9.14
CA SER A 179 -0.63 -12.93 9.92
C SER A 179 -1.12 -11.49 9.79
N ARG A 180 -2.45 -11.32 9.65
CA ARG A 180 -3.12 -10.05 9.34
C ARG A 180 -2.32 -9.24 8.33
N GLN A 181 -2.02 -9.85 7.18
CA GLN A 181 -1.11 -9.25 6.20
C GLN A 181 -1.74 -7.98 5.62
N ASP A 182 -1.06 -6.85 5.77
CA ASP A 182 -1.48 -5.60 5.15
C ASP A 182 -0.91 -5.50 3.74
N HIS A 183 0.41 -5.34 3.62
CA HIS A 183 1.10 -5.32 2.34
C HIS A 183 2.57 -5.73 2.48
N HIS A 184 3.22 -6.00 1.36
CA HIS A 184 4.69 -6.07 1.31
C HIS A 184 5.24 -4.68 1.07
N CYS A 185 6.03 -4.15 2.01
CA CYS A 185 6.60 -2.82 1.88
C CYS A 185 8.07 -2.92 1.44
N VAL A 186 8.33 -2.54 0.19
CA VAL A 186 9.69 -2.52 -0.38
C VAL A 186 10.64 -1.59 0.38
N TRP A 187 10.10 -0.53 1.00
CA TRP A 187 10.86 0.41 1.84
C TRP A 187 11.33 -0.21 3.15
N LEU A 188 10.68 -1.29 3.61
CA LEU A 188 11.05 -2.01 4.83
C LEU A 188 11.74 -3.35 4.54
N THR A 189 11.76 -3.80 3.28
CA THR A 189 12.17 -5.18 2.91
C THR A 189 11.42 -6.25 3.71
N ASN A 190 10.18 -5.92 4.08
CA ASN A 190 9.39 -6.67 5.04
C ASN A 190 7.91 -6.52 4.74
N CYS A 191 7.12 -7.52 5.11
CA CYS A 191 5.68 -7.35 5.17
C CYS A 191 5.29 -6.51 6.37
N VAL A 192 4.35 -5.60 6.16
CA VAL A 192 3.57 -5.01 7.23
C VAL A 192 2.41 -5.96 7.51
N GLY A 193 2.30 -6.41 8.75
CA GLY A 193 1.26 -7.31 9.21
C GLY A 193 1.01 -7.13 10.70
N LEU A 194 0.42 -8.13 11.36
CA LEU A 194 -0.06 -8.04 12.73
C LEU A 194 0.91 -7.37 13.72
N ASN A 195 2.15 -7.86 13.81
CA ASN A 195 3.07 -7.51 14.90
C ASN A 195 3.79 -6.17 14.69
N ASN A 196 3.95 -5.73 13.45
CA ASN A 196 4.70 -4.52 13.10
C ASN A 196 3.84 -3.38 12.55
N TYR A 197 2.53 -3.55 12.37
CA TYR A 197 1.64 -2.50 11.88
C TYR A 197 1.71 -1.22 12.74
N ARG A 198 1.77 -1.35 14.07
CA ARG A 198 1.95 -0.21 15.00
C ARG A 198 3.24 0.57 14.76
N TYR A 199 4.36 -0.12 14.53
CA TYR A 199 5.64 0.52 14.26
C TYR A 199 5.63 1.21 12.90
N PHE A 200 4.97 0.60 11.91
CA PHE A 200 4.80 1.20 10.60
C PHE A 200 3.94 2.47 10.65
N LEU A 201 2.84 2.48 11.42
CA LEU A 201 2.06 3.70 11.64
C LEU A 201 2.86 4.78 12.36
N SER A 202 3.61 4.42 13.41
CA SER A 202 4.47 5.36 14.13
C SER A 202 5.62 5.88 13.24
N LEU A 203 6.11 5.07 12.29
CA LEU A 203 7.05 5.50 11.26
C LEU A 203 6.40 6.54 10.34
N LEU A 204 5.21 6.28 9.81
CA LEU A 204 4.50 7.24 8.95
C LEU A 204 4.22 8.55 9.69
N LEU A 205 3.78 8.48 10.95
CA LEU A 205 3.53 9.65 11.79
C LEU A 205 4.83 10.45 12.04
N SER A 206 5.89 9.78 12.48
CA SER A 206 7.16 10.44 12.77
C SER A 206 7.82 11.03 11.52
N LEU A 207 7.75 10.34 10.37
CA LEU A 207 8.19 10.90 9.08
C LEU A 207 7.36 12.11 8.68
N SER A 208 6.04 12.06 8.81
CA SER A 208 5.16 13.19 8.49
C SER A 208 5.50 14.41 9.36
N VAL A 209 5.66 14.20 10.68
CA VAL A 209 6.06 15.25 11.62
C VAL A 209 7.44 15.81 11.27
N MET A 210 8.44 14.96 11.05
CA MET A 210 9.80 15.39 10.74
C MET A 210 9.86 16.18 9.42
N LEU A 211 9.20 15.70 8.36
CA LEU A 211 9.19 16.37 7.05
C LEU A 211 8.44 17.71 7.11
N THR A 212 7.28 17.77 7.77
CA THR A 212 6.54 19.02 7.91
C THR A 212 7.29 20.02 8.80
N TYR A 213 7.79 19.58 9.95
CA TYR A 213 8.60 20.42 10.85
C TYR A 213 9.86 20.93 10.15
N GLY A 214 10.60 20.05 9.47
CA GLY A 214 11.80 20.41 8.73
C GLY A 214 11.50 21.38 7.57
N ALA A 215 10.41 21.19 6.83
CA ALA A 215 9.99 22.11 5.77
C ALA A 215 9.63 23.50 6.33
N LEU A 216 8.91 23.58 7.46
CA LEU A 216 8.56 24.86 8.09
C LEU A 216 9.79 25.56 8.68
N LEU A 217 10.69 24.82 9.34
CA LEU A 217 11.95 25.34 9.84
C LEU A 217 12.84 25.84 8.69
N GLY A 218 12.93 25.05 7.62
CA GLY A 218 13.65 25.40 6.40
C GLY A 218 13.10 26.67 5.75
N TYR A 219 11.78 26.79 5.63
CA TYR A 219 11.14 28.02 5.16
C TYR A 219 11.49 29.23 6.03
N SER A 220 11.48 29.08 7.36
CA SER A 220 11.89 30.14 8.29
C SER A 220 13.36 30.54 8.07
N LEU A 221 14.27 29.58 7.90
CA LEU A 221 15.67 29.87 7.61
C LEU A 221 15.83 30.58 6.25
N LEU A 222 15.14 30.13 5.19
CA LEU A 222 15.19 30.81 3.90
C LEU A 222 14.61 32.23 3.96
N SER A 223 13.64 32.49 4.84
CA SER A 223 13.14 33.85 5.08
C SER A 223 14.19 34.75 5.75
N GLN A 224 15.00 34.22 6.69
CA GLN A 224 16.16 34.94 7.22
C GLN A 224 17.19 35.23 6.12
N THR A 225 17.46 34.27 5.24
CA THR A 225 18.34 34.48 4.09
C THR A 225 17.82 35.59 3.17
N LEU A 226 16.50 35.66 2.95
CA LEU A 226 15.90 36.77 2.21
C LEU A 226 16.08 38.12 2.94
N ASP A 227 15.93 38.13 4.27
CA ASP A 227 16.19 39.29 5.15
C ASP A 227 17.61 39.82 5.06
N ASP A 228 18.60 38.93 4.97
CA ASP A 228 20.00 39.31 4.82
C ASP A 228 20.32 39.82 3.39
N LEU A 229 19.71 39.23 2.36
CA LEU A 229 20.03 39.54 0.96
C LEU A 229 19.27 40.73 0.38
N VAL A 230 18.04 40.96 0.84
CA VAL A 230 17.12 41.91 0.22
C VAL A 230 16.72 42.98 1.24
N PRO A 231 17.14 44.25 1.04
CA PRO A 231 16.78 45.34 1.93
C PRO A 231 15.25 45.48 2.10
N PRO A 232 14.77 45.93 3.27
CA PRO A 232 13.32 46.06 3.56
C PRO A 232 12.55 46.90 2.53
N ASN A 233 13.19 47.92 1.96
CA ASN A 233 12.59 48.84 1.00
C ASN A 233 12.69 48.37 -0.46
N SER A 234 13.21 47.17 -0.71
CA SER A 234 13.39 46.65 -2.08
C SER A 234 12.04 46.31 -2.73
N PRO A 235 11.85 46.62 -4.04
CA PRO A 235 10.69 46.15 -4.80
C PRO A 235 10.54 44.62 -4.79
N ALA A 236 11.64 43.88 -4.55
CA ALA A 236 11.63 42.43 -4.39
C ALA A 236 10.90 41.94 -3.12
N ARG A 237 10.47 42.85 -2.22
CA ARG A 237 9.59 42.55 -1.08
C ARG A 237 8.15 43.00 -1.27
N ALA A 238 7.79 43.54 -2.44
CA ALA A 238 6.43 44.00 -2.69
C ALA A 238 5.41 42.86 -2.52
N ARG A 239 4.29 43.12 -1.83
CA ARG A 239 3.22 42.13 -1.60
C ARG A 239 2.55 41.64 -2.89
N LYS A 240 2.52 42.48 -3.93
CA LYS A 240 2.00 42.15 -5.26
C LYS A 240 3.16 41.95 -6.22
N GLN A 241 3.55 40.70 -6.43
CA GLN A 241 4.56 40.32 -7.42
C GLN A 241 3.93 39.48 -8.52
N SER A 242 4.52 39.55 -9.72
CA SER A 242 4.20 38.59 -10.76
C SER A 242 4.77 37.22 -10.39
N TRP A 243 4.12 36.15 -10.86
CA TRP A 243 4.58 34.78 -10.65
C TRP A 243 6.05 34.56 -11.07
N PRO A 244 6.53 35.04 -12.24
CA PRO A 244 7.93 34.87 -12.62
C PRO A 244 8.91 35.54 -11.64
N THR A 245 8.58 36.75 -11.17
CA THR A 245 9.42 37.47 -10.20
C THR A 245 9.49 36.70 -8.88
N PHE A 246 8.35 36.21 -8.38
CA PHE A 246 8.30 35.38 -7.18
C PHE A 246 9.19 34.12 -7.31
N PHE A 247 9.03 33.36 -8.39
CA PHE A 247 9.83 32.15 -8.60
C PHE A 247 11.32 32.45 -8.78
N ASN A 248 11.69 33.54 -9.44
CA ASN A 248 13.08 33.97 -9.57
C ASN A 248 13.70 34.34 -8.22
N ILE A 249 12.94 35.01 -7.34
CA ILE A 249 13.39 35.32 -5.98
C ILE A 249 13.58 34.04 -5.17
N CYS A 250 12.59 33.13 -5.18
CA CYS A 250 12.71 31.84 -4.51
C CYS A 250 13.92 31.04 -5.02
N ALA A 251 14.11 30.96 -6.34
CA ALA A 251 15.25 30.28 -6.95
C ALA A 251 16.58 30.94 -6.56
N GLY A 252 16.64 32.27 -6.50
CA GLY A 252 17.81 33.01 -6.06
C GLY A 252 18.18 32.73 -4.60
N ILE A 253 17.20 32.73 -3.69
CA ILE A 253 17.40 32.41 -2.27
C ILE A 253 17.90 30.96 -2.12
N ILE A 254 17.27 30.02 -2.82
CA ILE A 254 17.67 28.61 -2.80
C ILE A 254 19.07 28.44 -3.38
N ALA A 255 19.42 29.15 -4.45
CA ALA A 255 20.75 29.10 -5.03
C ALA A 255 21.81 29.65 -4.07
N TYR A 256 21.52 30.74 -3.37
CA TYR A 256 22.43 31.33 -2.39
C TYR A 256 22.65 30.41 -1.17
N ASP A 257 21.57 29.86 -0.63
CA ASP A 257 21.61 28.93 0.51
C ASP A 257 21.26 27.51 0.05
N THR A 258 22.12 26.94 -0.81
CA THR A 258 21.83 25.68 -1.51
C THR A 258 21.56 24.52 -0.55
N ARG A 259 22.26 24.45 0.58
CA ARG A 259 22.13 23.34 1.54
C ARG A 259 20.76 23.36 2.22
N ILE A 260 20.33 24.51 2.74
CA ILE A 260 19.00 24.65 3.35
C ILE A 260 17.94 24.59 2.26
N GLY A 261 18.12 25.30 1.16
CA GLY A 261 17.15 25.43 0.07
C GLY A 261 16.81 24.09 -0.59
N ALA A 262 17.80 23.30 -0.99
CA ALA A 262 17.59 22.03 -1.67
C ALA A 262 16.89 21.01 -0.76
N VAL A 263 17.32 20.87 0.49
CA VAL A 263 16.71 19.92 1.44
C VAL A 263 15.31 20.39 1.85
N THR A 264 15.09 21.70 2.04
CA THR A 264 13.75 22.25 2.32
C THR A 264 12.77 21.95 1.20
N MET A 265 13.20 22.13 -0.06
CA MET A 265 12.36 21.81 -1.22
C MET A 265 12.02 20.31 -1.27
N LEU A 266 13.00 19.44 -1.02
CA LEU A 266 12.77 18.00 -0.94
C LEU A 266 11.76 17.65 0.15
N MET A 267 11.90 18.20 1.37
CA MET A 267 10.96 17.97 2.47
C MET A 267 9.56 18.50 2.14
N PHE A 268 9.46 19.70 1.55
CA PHE A 268 8.17 20.27 1.15
C PHE A 268 7.44 19.42 0.10
N MET A 269 8.17 18.88 -0.89
CA MET A 269 7.58 18.02 -1.93
C MET A 269 7.21 16.62 -1.42
N THR A 270 7.92 16.11 -0.42
CA THR A 270 7.73 14.74 0.09
C THR A 270 6.79 14.65 1.30
N ALA A 271 6.63 15.73 2.08
CA ALA A 271 5.72 15.77 3.22
C ALA A 271 4.25 15.42 2.87
N PRO A 272 3.66 15.91 1.76
CA PRO A 272 2.29 15.54 1.39
C PRO A 272 2.12 14.05 1.11
N LEU A 273 3.14 13.41 0.53
CA LEU A 273 3.11 11.97 0.26
C LEU A 273 3.10 11.16 1.55
N ALA A 274 3.98 11.49 2.50
CA ALA A 274 4.02 10.82 3.81
C ALA A 274 2.69 11.02 4.57
N ALA A 275 2.15 12.24 4.57
CA ALA A 275 0.87 12.55 5.20
C ALA A 275 -0.30 11.82 4.54
N ALA A 276 -0.34 11.74 3.20
CA ALA A 276 -1.38 11.00 2.48
C ALA A 276 -1.38 9.51 2.83
N PHE A 277 -0.19 8.89 2.94
CA PHE A 277 -0.06 7.50 3.38
C PHE A 277 -0.57 7.33 4.83
N LEU A 278 -0.22 8.24 5.74
CA LEU A 278 -0.73 8.21 7.12
C LEU A 278 -2.25 8.33 7.17
N VAL A 279 -2.84 9.26 6.40
CA VAL A 279 -4.29 9.44 6.32
C VAL A 279 -4.96 8.18 5.77
N TYR A 280 -4.42 7.58 4.71
CA TYR A 280 -4.96 6.36 4.15
C TYR A 280 -4.94 5.20 5.16
N HIS A 281 -3.84 4.99 5.88
CA HIS A 281 -3.78 3.95 6.91
C HIS A 281 -4.68 4.26 8.11
N THR A 282 -4.92 5.54 8.43
CA THR A 282 -5.91 5.94 9.44
C THR A 282 -7.33 5.59 8.98
N TYR A 283 -7.65 5.80 7.71
CA TYR A 283 -8.91 5.36 7.10
C TYR A 283 -9.07 3.83 7.15
N LEU A 284 -8.01 3.06 6.88
CA LEU A 284 -8.06 1.59 6.98
C LEU A 284 -8.38 1.13 8.41
N ILE A 285 -7.80 1.78 9.42
CA ILE A 285 -8.13 1.53 10.83
C ILE A 285 -9.58 1.90 11.13
N TRP A 286 -10.05 3.04 10.62
CA TRP A 286 -11.45 3.45 10.75
C TRP A 286 -12.42 2.44 10.14
N ALA A 287 -12.07 1.86 8.99
CA ALA A 287 -12.86 0.85 8.30
C ALA A 287 -12.63 -0.60 8.79
N GLY A 288 -11.80 -0.83 9.80
CA GLY A 288 -11.54 -2.17 10.36
C GLY A 288 -10.78 -3.12 9.44
N MET A 289 -10.16 -2.63 8.37
CA MET A 289 -9.59 -3.45 7.30
C MET A 289 -8.10 -3.23 7.09
N THR A 290 -7.45 -4.17 6.41
CA THR A 290 -6.10 -4.04 5.88
C THR A 290 -6.12 -3.53 4.43
N THR A 291 -4.98 -3.07 3.91
CA THR A 291 -4.82 -2.72 2.48
C THR A 291 -5.19 -3.91 1.59
N ASN A 292 -4.75 -5.12 1.95
CA ASN A 292 -5.08 -6.35 1.23
C ASN A 292 -6.59 -6.67 1.24
N GLU A 293 -7.27 -6.42 2.35
CA GLU A 293 -8.73 -6.58 2.45
C GLU A 293 -9.46 -5.48 1.67
N SER A 294 -8.94 -4.24 1.66
CA SER A 294 -9.58 -3.13 0.94
C SER A 294 -9.71 -3.40 -0.57
N ALA A 295 -8.74 -4.11 -1.16
CA ALA A 295 -8.81 -4.54 -2.56
C ALA A 295 -9.97 -5.53 -2.77
N LYS A 296 -10.11 -6.51 -1.88
CA LYS A 296 -11.19 -7.50 -1.94
C LYS A 296 -12.57 -6.88 -1.67
N TRP A 297 -12.65 -5.89 -0.78
CA TRP A 297 -13.87 -5.11 -0.58
C TRP A 297 -14.23 -4.26 -1.80
N SER A 298 -13.25 -3.84 -2.60
CA SER A 298 -13.49 -3.19 -3.88
C SER A 298 -14.13 -4.15 -4.89
N ASP A 299 -13.64 -5.39 -4.97
CA ASP A 299 -14.20 -6.42 -5.84
C ASP A 299 -15.68 -6.67 -5.45
N TRP A 300 -15.97 -6.85 -4.16
CA TRP A 300 -17.34 -6.98 -3.65
C TRP A 300 -18.22 -5.77 -3.97
N LYS A 301 -17.67 -4.56 -3.92
CA LYS A 301 -18.41 -3.34 -4.25
C LYS A 301 -18.83 -3.32 -5.73
N ASP A 302 -17.96 -3.79 -6.61
CA ASP A 302 -18.24 -3.89 -8.03
C ASP A 302 -19.29 -5.00 -8.28
N ASP A 303 -19.14 -6.17 -7.64
CA ASP A 303 -20.12 -7.27 -7.73
C ASP A 303 -21.52 -6.90 -7.22
N VAL A 304 -21.59 -6.12 -6.13
CA VAL A 304 -22.86 -5.57 -5.61
C VAL A 304 -23.45 -4.56 -6.59
N ALA A 305 -22.62 -3.70 -7.18
CA ALA A 305 -23.08 -2.71 -8.17
C ALA A 305 -23.62 -3.38 -9.45
N ASP A 306 -23.01 -4.50 -9.85
CA ASP A 306 -23.43 -5.31 -10.99
C ASP A 306 -24.63 -6.23 -10.64
N GLY A 307 -25.05 -6.27 -9.37
CA GLY A 307 -26.20 -7.03 -8.92
C GLY A 307 -25.97 -8.53 -8.77
N MET A 308 -24.71 -8.95 -8.63
CA MET A 308 -24.28 -10.35 -8.60
C MET A 308 -24.30 -10.94 -7.19
N ALA A 309 -24.35 -10.10 -6.16
CA ALA A 309 -24.31 -10.50 -4.75
C ALA A 309 -25.70 -10.75 -4.15
N PHE A 310 -25.86 -11.90 -3.49
CA PHE A 310 -27.08 -12.28 -2.78
C PHE A 310 -26.78 -12.71 -1.36
N LYS A 311 -27.62 -12.28 -0.42
CA LYS A 311 -27.56 -12.60 1.01
C LYS A 311 -28.66 -13.56 1.38
N PHE A 312 -28.30 -14.62 2.08
CA PHE A 312 -29.25 -15.53 2.68
C PHE A 312 -29.84 -14.90 3.95
N ILE A 313 -31.17 -14.96 4.10
CA ILE A 313 -31.91 -14.30 5.19
C ILE A 313 -32.67 -15.28 6.10
N ASP A 314 -32.47 -16.58 5.96
CA ASP A 314 -33.19 -17.56 6.78
C ASP A 314 -32.63 -17.55 8.21
N GLY A 315 -33.48 -17.26 9.20
CA GLY A 315 -33.14 -17.04 10.61
C GLY A 315 -32.67 -18.27 11.37
N HIS A 316 -32.11 -19.25 10.67
CA HIS A 316 -31.49 -20.43 11.25
C HIS A 316 -30.09 -20.09 11.77
N LYS A 317 -29.81 -20.50 13.01
CA LYS A 317 -28.49 -20.37 13.62
C LYS A 317 -27.44 -21.03 12.72
N ARG A 318 -26.20 -20.51 12.77
CA ARG A 318 -24.97 -21.06 12.16
C ARG A 318 -24.84 -22.60 12.21
N SER A 319 -25.47 -23.25 13.20
CA SER A 319 -25.53 -24.71 13.40
C SER A 319 -26.33 -25.49 12.37
N ASP A 320 -27.27 -24.87 11.65
CA ASP A 320 -28.15 -25.57 10.70
C ASP A 320 -27.69 -25.39 9.25
N SER A 321 -26.62 -24.62 9.02
CA SER A 321 -26.01 -24.50 7.69
C SER A 321 -25.23 -25.79 7.38
N PRO A 322 -25.59 -26.55 6.33
CA PRO A 322 -24.90 -27.80 5.95
C PRO A 322 -23.45 -27.58 5.44
N LEU A 323 -22.92 -26.36 5.55
CA LEU A 323 -21.62 -25.92 5.05
C LEU A 323 -20.54 -25.78 6.14
N LEU A 324 -20.88 -25.88 7.44
CA LEU A 324 -20.02 -25.36 8.51
C LEU A 324 -19.81 -26.34 9.69
N ASP A 325 -19.24 -27.52 9.44
CA ASP A 325 -18.63 -28.36 10.49
C ASP A 325 -17.13 -28.05 10.58
N SER A 326 -16.76 -27.00 11.32
CA SER A 326 -15.36 -26.79 11.74
C SER A 326 -15.30 -26.80 13.26
N PRO A 327 -14.44 -27.62 13.89
CA PRO A 327 -14.28 -27.58 15.34
C PRO A 327 -13.83 -26.19 15.76
N GLU A 328 -14.67 -25.51 16.53
CA GLU A 328 -14.42 -24.18 17.06
C GLU A 328 -13.21 -24.25 18.00
N ALA A 329 -12.02 -23.99 17.47
CA ALA A 329 -10.94 -23.48 18.31
C ALA A 329 -11.50 -22.26 19.05
N GLU A 330 -11.21 -22.11 20.34
CA GLU A 330 -11.70 -20.99 21.14
C GLU A 330 -11.28 -19.65 20.49
N ILE A 331 -12.22 -19.03 19.74
CA ILE A 331 -11.93 -17.86 18.91
C ILE A 331 -11.87 -16.64 19.82
N SER A 332 -10.75 -15.93 19.81
CA SER A 332 -10.52 -14.76 20.68
C SER A 332 -11.25 -13.47 20.25
N TRP A 333 -11.95 -13.48 19.12
CA TRP A 333 -12.53 -12.28 18.50
C TRP A 333 -13.96 -11.99 19.01
N PRO A 334 -14.30 -10.75 19.38
CA PRO A 334 -15.56 -10.45 20.06
C PRO A 334 -16.78 -10.28 19.15
N VAL A 335 -16.61 -10.28 17.82
CA VAL A 335 -17.67 -10.03 16.84
C VAL A 335 -17.86 -11.24 15.93
N SER A 336 -19.12 -11.59 15.65
CA SER A 336 -19.50 -12.63 14.70
C SER A 336 -20.69 -12.17 13.87
N SER A 337 -20.84 -12.71 12.67
CA SER A 337 -22.04 -12.55 11.83
C SER A 337 -22.51 -13.94 11.40
N ASP A 338 -23.82 -14.07 11.21
CA ASP A 338 -24.50 -15.24 10.65
C ASP A 338 -24.79 -15.08 9.15
N GLN A 339 -24.31 -13.99 8.52
CA GLN A 339 -24.52 -13.77 7.10
C GLN A 339 -23.93 -14.89 6.24
N VAL A 340 -24.68 -15.29 5.22
CA VAL A 340 -24.18 -16.12 4.13
C VAL A 340 -24.37 -15.35 2.84
N LEU A 341 -23.25 -15.04 2.18
CA LEU A 341 -23.24 -14.32 0.91
C LEU A 341 -22.84 -15.27 -0.21
N VAL A 342 -23.54 -15.16 -1.33
CA VAL A 342 -23.22 -15.89 -2.56
C VAL A 342 -23.13 -14.93 -3.73
N LEU A 343 -22.24 -15.25 -4.67
CA LEU A 343 -22.07 -14.56 -5.94
C LEU A 343 -22.67 -15.42 -7.04
N THR A 344 -23.52 -14.81 -7.87
CA THR A 344 -24.19 -15.46 -8.99
C THR A 344 -23.87 -14.75 -10.30
N GLY A 345 -24.31 -15.31 -11.44
CA GLY A 345 -24.25 -14.64 -12.75
C GLY A 345 -25.24 -13.48 -12.94
N GLY A 346 -25.80 -12.93 -11.86
CA GLY A 346 -26.82 -11.86 -11.86
C GLY A 346 -28.25 -12.38 -11.76
N GLU A 347 -28.45 -13.70 -11.90
CA GLU A 347 -29.72 -14.35 -11.63
C GLU A 347 -29.84 -14.75 -10.14
N PRO A 348 -31.02 -14.63 -9.54
CA PRO A 348 -31.23 -15.08 -8.17
C PRO A 348 -31.02 -16.60 -8.04
N PRO A 349 -30.53 -17.09 -6.89
CA PRO A 349 -30.46 -18.52 -6.60
C PRO A 349 -31.81 -19.23 -6.78
N LYS A 350 -31.84 -20.36 -7.49
CA LYS A 350 -33.04 -21.19 -7.67
C LYS A 350 -33.06 -22.37 -6.68
N GLU A 351 -34.23 -22.92 -6.41
CA GLU A 351 -34.38 -24.12 -5.58
C GLU A 351 -33.59 -25.30 -6.17
N GLY A 352 -32.92 -26.08 -5.32
CA GLY A 352 -32.03 -27.16 -5.75
C GLY A 352 -30.61 -26.71 -6.15
N HIS A 353 -30.25 -25.46 -5.88
CA HIS A 353 -28.87 -24.98 -5.97
C HIS A 353 -27.94 -25.71 -5.00
N SER A 354 -26.63 -25.65 -5.26
CA SER A 354 -25.60 -26.06 -4.32
C SER A 354 -24.57 -24.95 -4.12
N VAL A 355 -24.20 -24.70 -2.87
CA VAL A 355 -23.21 -23.68 -2.51
C VAL A 355 -21.87 -24.36 -2.30
N HIS A 356 -20.81 -23.74 -2.82
CA HIS A 356 -19.46 -24.25 -2.61
C HIS A 356 -19.03 -24.04 -1.14
N LYS A 357 -18.35 -25.03 -0.53
CA LYS A 357 -18.02 -25.00 0.91
C LYS A 357 -16.90 -24.02 1.28
N SER A 358 -16.13 -23.55 0.31
CA SER A 358 -14.95 -22.70 0.57
C SER A 358 -14.88 -21.47 -0.33
N SER A 359 -15.99 -21.08 -0.95
CA SER A 359 -16.11 -19.83 -1.72
C SER A 359 -17.56 -19.34 -1.70
N ASN A 360 -17.78 -18.11 -2.14
CA ASN A 360 -19.12 -17.56 -2.33
C ASN A 360 -19.80 -18.08 -3.61
N ASP A 361 -19.21 -19.04 -4.32
CA ASP A 361 -19.77 -19.53 -5.58
C ASP A 361 -21.00 -20.40 -5.34
N ILE A 362 -22.00 -20.22 -6.21
CA ILE A 362 -23.20 -21.04 -6.25
C ILE A 362 -23.33 -21.74 -7.60
N MET A 363 -23.72 -23.02 -7.57
CA MET A 363 -24.12 -23.76 -8.75
C MET A 363 -25.64 -23.80 -8.82
N GLN A 364 -26.18 -23.18 -9.88
CA GLN A 364 -27.61 -23.23 -10.20
C GLN A 364 -28.02 -24.66 -10.58
N PRO A 365 -29.28 -25.06 -10.33
CA PRO A 365 -29.79 -26.38 -10.71
C PRO A 365 -29.77 -26.57 -12.24
N HIS A 366 -29.72 -27.83 -12.68
CA HIS A 366 -29.82 -28.16 -14.11
C HIS A 366 -31.18 -27.83 -14.74
N ASP A 367 -32.24 -27.76 -13.93
CA ASP A 367 -33.57 -27.36 -14.40
C ASP A 367 -33.64 -25.83 -14.56
N PRO A 368 -33.75 -25.30 -15.79
CA PRO A 368 -33.84 -23.86 -16.03
C PRO A 368 -35.13 -23.23 -15.47
N ASN A 369 -36.19 -24.03 -15.25
CA ASN A 369 -37.49 -23.58 -14.77
C ASN A 369 -37.67 -23.73 -13.25
N ALA A 370 -36.62 -24.12 -12.53
CA ALA A 370 -36.66 -24.19 -11.07
C ALA A 370 -37.09 -22.84 -10.46
N ALA A 371 -37.92 -22.90 -9.43
CA ALA A 371 -38.41 -21.71 -8.73
C ALA A 371 -37.26 -20.94 -8.07
N VAL A 372 -37.40 -19.62 -7.92
CA VAL A 372 -36.42 -18.80 -7.21
C VAL A 372 -36.50 -19.09 -5.71
N ASP A 373 -35.36 -19.39 -5.08
CA ASP A 373 -35.29 -19.56 -3.64
C ASP A 373 -35.44 -18.20 -2.95
N GLN A 374 -36.61 -17.99 -2.34
CA GLN A 374 -36.98 -16.71 -1.72
C GLN A 374 -36.14 -16.40 -0.46
N ARG A 375 -35.33 -17.33 0.03
CA ARG A 375 -34.43 -17.11 1.16
C ARG A 375 -33.18 -16.32 0.79
N PHE A 376 -32.94 -16.08 -0.51
CA PHE A 376 -31.86 -15.23 -0.98
C PHE A 376 -32.40 -13.87 -1.46
N VAL A 377 -31.84 -12.80 -0.90
CA VAL A 377 -32.16 -11.43 -1.29
C VAL A 377 -30.94 -10.80 -1.92
N GLN A 378 -31.14 -10.09 -3.03
CA GLN A 378 -30.05 -9.36 -3.68
C GLN A 378 -29.53 -8.26 -2.76
N VAL A 379 -28.21 -8.21 -2.57
CA VAL A 379 -27.54 -7.15 -1.83
C VAL A 379 -27.56 -5.88 -2.67
N LYS A 380 -28.12 -4.78 -2.15
CA LYS A 380 -28.20 -3.51 -2.90
C LYS A 380 -27.07 -2.54 -2.55
N SER A 381 -26.39 -2.75 -1.43
CA SER A 381 -25.39 -1.84 -0.90
C SER A 381 -24.38 -2.56 -0.03
N MET A 382 -23.13 -2.08 -0.05
CA MET A 382 -22.09 -2.54 0.87
C MET A 382 -22.44 -2.39 2.35
N LYS A 383 -23.43 -1.54 2.69
CA LYS A 383 -23.92 -1.38 4.07
C LYS A 383 -24.69 -2.60 4.59
N GLU A 384 -25.13 -3.49 3.71
CA GLU A 384 -25.87 -4.72 4.07
C GLU A 384 -24.92 -5.91 4.34
N ILE A 385 -23.63 -5.73 4.09
CA ILE A 385 -22.58 -6.72 4.32
C ILE A 385 -21.85 -6.36 5.62
N ASP A 386 -21.79 -7.31 6.54
CA ASP A 386 -21.11 -7.09 7.81
C ASP A 386 -19.60 -7.25 7.63
N ASN A 387 -18.82 -6.27 8.07
CA ASN A 387 -17.38 -6.44 8.28
C ASN A 387 -17.13 -6.81 9.74
N ILE A 388 -17.09 -8.12 10.04
CA ILE A 388 -16.91 -8.61 11.41
C ILE A 388 -15.57 -8.20 12.03
N TYR A 389 -14.61 -7.73 11.23
CA TYR A 389 -13.31 -7.27 11.73
C TYR A 389 -13.29 -5.78 12.13
N ASP A 390 -14.37 -5.04 11.87
CA ASP A 390 -14.51 -3.67 12.30
C ASP A 390 -15.10 -3.62 13.72
N LEU A 391 -14.28 -3.18 14.68
CA LEU A 391 -14.69 -2.97 16.08
C LEU A 391 -15.13 -1.51 16.35
N GLY A 392 -15.17 -0.68 15.31
CA GLY A 392 -15.26 0.78 15.39
C GLY A 392 -13.89 1.42 15.62
N PHE A 393 -13.73 2.65 15.12
CA PHE A 393 -12.43 3.34 15.02
C PHE A 393 -11.54 3.27 16.26
N TRP A 394 -12.08 3.61 17.45
CA TRP A 394 -11.28 3.65 18.68
C TRP A 394 -10.83 2.26 19.11
N ASN A 395 -11.69 1.24 19.00
CA ASN A 395 -11.33 -0.14 19.33
C ASN A 395 -10.35 -0.70 18.30
N ASN A 396 -10.53 -0.40 17.01
CA ASN A 396 -9.57 -0.77 15.97
C ASN A 396 -8.20 -0.15 16.25
N LEU A 397 -8.16 1.12 16.66
CA LEU A 397 -6.93 1.82 17.01
C LEU A 397 -6.27 1.19 18.24
N CYS A 398 -7.02 0.92 19.31
CA CYS A 398 -6.51 0.24 20.50
C CYS A 398 -5.93 -1.14 20.14
N HIS A 399 -6.70 -1.94 19.39
CA HIS A 399 -6.28 -3.26 18.94
C HIS A 399 -4.98 -3.23 18.09
N VAL A 400 -4.73 -2.14 17.35
CA VAL A 400 -3.45 -1.94 16.64
C VAL A 400 -2.27 -1.70 17.61
N PHE A 401 -2.46 -0.91 18.66
CA PHE A 401 -1.37 -0.49 19.56
C PHE A 401 -1.19 -1.40 20.78
N GLU A 402 -2.17 -2.22 21.12
CA GLU A 402 -2.09 -3.19 22.21
C GLU A 402 -0.87 -4.10 22.07
N ALA A 403 -0.05 -4.11 23.12
CA ALA A 403 1.11 -4.97 23.21
C ALA A 403 0.64 -6.41 23.42
N ARG A 404 0.67 -7.20 22.34
CA ARG A 404 0.38 -8.63 22.43
C ARG A 404 1.62 -9.35 22.91
N SER A 405 1.69 -9.58 24.22
CA SER A 405 2.55 -10.63 24.75
C SER A 405 2.12 -11.96 24.12
N ALA A 406 3.09 -12.75 23.66
CA ALA A 406 2.87 -14.17 23.42
C ALA A 406 2.11 -14.72 24.64
N GLN A 407 0.88 -15.13 24.43
CA GLN A 407 0.01 -15.60 25.51
C GLN A 407 0.67 -16.87 26.03
N LYS A 408 1.44 -16.75 27.13
CA LYS A 408 2.06 -17.90 27.78
C LYS A 408 0.94 -18.89 28.03
N SER A 409 1.10 -20.09 27.46
CA SER A 409 0.26 -21.25 27.69
C SER A 409 -0.09 -21.37 29.18
N HIS A 410 -1.30 -20.98 29.56
CA HIS A 410 -1.84 -21.40 30.85
C HIS A 410 -2.29 -22.85 30.68
N ARG A 411 -1.31 -23.77 30.79
CA ARG A 411 -1.59 -25.11 31.30
C ARG A 411 -2.02 -24.95 32.76
N ARG A 412 -3.28 -25.24 33.05
CA ARG A 412 -3.69 -25.89 34.29
C ARG A 412 -4.67 -26.99 33.94
#